data_AF-A0A831VJW0-F1
#
_entry.id   AF-A0A831VJW0-F1
#
_cell.length_a   1.000
_cell.length_b   1.000
_cell.length_c   1.000
_cell.angle_alpha   90.00
_cell.angle_beta   90.00
_cell.angle_gamma   90.00
#
_symmetry.space_group_name_H-M   'P 1'
#
loop_
_entity.id
_entity.type
_entity.pdbx_description
1 polymer ?
#
loop_
_entity_poly.entity_id
_entity_poly.type
_entity_poly.pdbx_seq_one_letter_code
_entity_poly.pdbx_strand_id
1 'polypeptide(L)'
;MPKQNNRTEKYITIPFSPSRLARRNRQLATLMEMSSWLVKTENVCELMEGCLDIVMSRFKMDTGRLYAVSEDRTFLELRAHRGMDVTGLERIKFGEGFTGKAALTKSFLAQHVRDLEDSERARILRSRGIRVVICVP
;
A
#
# COMPACT_ATOMS: atom_id res chain seq x y z
N MET A 1 -59.44 29.19 -15.42
CA MET A 1 -59.31 28.41 -16.67
C MET A 1 -57.91 28.70 -17.27
N PRO A 2 -57.21 27.73 -17.86
CA PRO A 2 -56.06 27.05 -17.23
C PRO A 2 -54.71 27.11 -18.01
N LYS A 3 -53.63 26.79 -17.27
CA LYS A 3 -52.38 26.06 -17.58
C LYS A 3 -51.55 26.40 -18.85
N GLN A 4 -50.25 26.62 -18.64
CA GLN A 4 -49.15 25.65 -18.95
C GLN A 4 -47.79 26.30 -18.60
N ASN A 5 -47.15 25.93 -17.50
CA ASN A 5 -46.24 24.79 -17.36
C ASN A 5 -45.03 24.85 -18.31
N ASN A 6 -44.04 25.68 -17.99
CA ASN A 6 -42.78 25.69 -18.71
C ASN A 6 -41.85 24.61 -18.12
N ARG A 7 -41.90 23.42 -18.73
CA ARG A 7 -41.08 22.25 -18.46
C ARG A 7 -39.57 22.58 -18.51
N THR A 8 -38.96 22.87 -17.37
CA THR A 8 -37.49 22.94 -17.22
C THR A 8 -36.91 21.84 -16.33
N GLU A 9 -37.68 20.80 -15.99
CA GLU A 9 -37.18 19.61 -15.30
C GLU A 9 -37.03 18.42 -16.26
N LYS A 10 -36.25 18.57 -17.34
CA LYS A 10 -36.08 17.49 -18.33
C LYS A 10 -34.72 16.80 -18.33
N TYR A 11 -33.76 17.27 -17.53
CA TYR A 11 -32.44 16.67 -17.46
C TYR A 11 -31.97 16.57 -16.01
N ILE A 12 -31.79 15.34 -15.54
CA ILE A 12 -30.99 15.05 -14.35
C ILE A 12 -29.54 15.15 -14.79
N THR A 13 -28.84 16.21 -14.38
CA THR A 13 -27.40 16.34 -14.62
C THR A 13 -26.64 15.86 -13.39
N ILE A 14 -25.62 15.03 -13.61
CA ILE A 14 -24.74 14.56 -12.55
C ILE A 14 -23.47 15.41 -12.61
N PRO A 15 -22.94 15.91 -11.49
CA PRO A 15 -21.70 16.68 -11.49
C PRO A 15 -20.53 15.87 -12.08
N PHE A 16 -20.07 16.24 -13.28
CA PHE A 16 -18.90 15.64 -13.89
C PHE A 16 -17.63 16.24 -13.30
N SER A 17 -16.69 15.37 -12.92
CA SER A 17 -15.40 15.79 -12.37
C SER A 17 -14.29 15.00 -13.06
N PRO A 18 -13.57 15.63 -14.00
CA PRO A 18 -12.46 14.99 -14.72
C PRO A 18 -11.42 14.40 -13.78
N SER A 19 -11.12 15.10 -12.68
CA SER A 19 -10.17 14.65 -11.65
C SER A 19 -10.64 13.41 -10.90
N ARG A 20 -11.92 13.32 -10.53
CA ARG A 20 -12.51 12.13 -9.90
C ARG A 20 -12.53 10.94 -10.86
N LEU A 21 -12.88 11.15 -12.12
CA LEU A 21 -12.85 10.12 -13.16
C LEU A 21 -11.42 9.61 -13.37
N ALA A 22 -10.46 10.52 -13.57
CA ALA A 22 -9.06 10.16 -13.76
C ALA A 22 -8.49 9.41 -12.55
N ARG A 23 -8.86 9.79 -11.32
CA ARG A 23 -8.47 9.07 -10.11
C ARG A 23 -9.02 7.65 -10.08
N ARG A 24 -10.31 7.47 -10.38
CA ARG A 24 -10.95 6.14 -10.44
C ARG A 24 -10.34 5.27 -11.52
N ASN A 25 -10.13 5.81 -12.72
CA ASN A 25 -9.50 5.07 -13.81
C ASN A 25 -8.10 4.59 -13.42
N ARG A 26 -7.30 5.42 -12.74
CA ARG A 26 -5.99 4.99 -12.25
C ARG A 26 -6.06 3.89 -11.18
N GLN A 27 -7.05 3.92 -10.30
CA GLN A 27 -7.26 2.88 -9.29
C GLN A 27 -7.67 1.55 -9.95
N LEU A 28 -8.59 1.61 -10.91
CA LEU A 28 -9.03 0.44 -11.68
C LEU A 28 -7.90 -0.15 -12.51
N ALA A 29 -7.08 0.68 -13.17
CA ALA A 29 -5.92 0.24 -13.92
C ALA A 29 -4.93 -0.57 -13.05
N THR A 30 -4.64 -0.09 -11.84
CA THR A 30 -3.79 -0.83 -10.88
C THR A 30 -4.42 -2.17 -10.48
N LEU A 31 -5.73 -2.21 -10.20
CA LEU A 31 -6.41 -3.47 -9.88
C LEU A 31 -6.39 -4.46 -11.05
N MET A 32 -6.56 -3.97 -12.28
CA MET A 32 -6.49 -4.81 -13.48
C MET A 32 -5.07 -5.35 -13.70
N GLU A 33 -4.05 -4.53 -13.48
CA GLU A 33 -2.65 -4.94 -13.57
C GLU A 33 -2.33 -6.06 -12.56
N MET A 34 -2.73 -5.87 -11.30
CA MET A 34 -2.60 -6.90 -10.26
C MET A 34 -3.37 -8.19 -10.60
N SER A 35 -4.62 -8.07 -11.07
CA SER A 35 -5.42 -9.22 -11.49
C SER A 35 -4.79 -9.96 -12.66
N SER A 36 -4.18 -9.24 -13.61
CA SER A 36 -3.49 -9.84 -14.75
C SER A 36 -2.21 -10.55 -14.31
N TRP A 37 -1.52 -10.03 -13.30
CA TRP A 37 -0.35 -10.66 -12.70
C TRP A 37 -0.72 -11.96 -11.98
N LEU A 38 -1.78 -11.93 -11.15
CA LEU A 38 -2.32 -13.09 -10.43
C LEU A 38 -2.60 -14.31 -11.32
N VAL A 39 -3.13 -14.09 -12.53
CA VAL A 39 -3.51 -15.18 -13.45
C VAL A 39 -2.31 -15.77 -14.20
N LYS A 40 -1.16 -15.08 -14.24
CA LYS A 40 0.02 -15.50 -15.01
C LYS A 40 1.03 -16.31 -14.21
N THR A 41 0.94 -16.28 -12.89
CA THR A 41 2.01 -16.78 -12.02
C THR A 41 1.51 -17.96 -11.20
N GLU A 42 2.15 -19.12 -11.35
CA GLU A 42 1.87 -20.32 -10.54
C GLU A 42 2.68 -20.34 -9.24
N ASN A 43 3.77 -19.55 -9.16
CA ASN A 43 4.64 -19.47 -8.00
C ASN A 43 4.23 -18.32 -7.06
N VAL A 44 3.87 -18.68 -5.82
CA VAL A 44 3.41 -17.74 -4.79
C VAL A 44 4.47 -16.70 -4.41
N CYS A 45 5.75 -17.02 -4.45
CA CYS A 45 6.84 -16.06 -4.18
C CYS A 45 6.95 -15.04 -5.32
N GLU A 46 6.97 -15.50 -6.58
CA GLU A 46 6.97 -14.60 -7.75
C GLU A 46 5.74 -13.71 -7.78
N LEU A 47 4.60 -14.24 -7.36
CA LEU A 47 3.36 -13.49 -7.24
C LEU A 47 3.52 -12.31 -6.27
N MET A 48 4.01 -12.58 -5.06
CA MET A 48 4.22 -11.55 -4.03
C MET A 48 5.25 -10.50 -4.47
N GLU A 49 6.32 -10.93 -5.14
CA GLU A 49 7.33 -10.05 -5.68
C GLU A 49 6.76 -9.07 -6.72
N GLY A 50 6.03 -9.57 -7.71
CA GLY A 50 5.42 -8.69 -8.72
C GLY A 50 4.29 -7.81 -8.16
N CYS A 51 3.52 -8.29 -7.18
CA CYS A 51 2.55 -7.46 -6.47
C CYS A 51 3.23 -6.30 -5.74
N LEU A 52 4.37 -6.55 -5.07
CA LEU A 52 5.15 -5.51 -4.42
C LEU A 52 5.67 -4.49 -5.44
N ASP A 53 6.17 -4.94 -6.59
CA ASP A 53 6.65 -4.07 -7.67
C ASP A 53 5.53 -3.13 -8.20
N ILE A 54 4.33 -3.66 -8.43
CA ILE A 54 3.16 -2.87 -8.88
C ILE A 54 2.81 -1.79 -7.85
N VAL A 55 2.74 -2.15 -6.56
CA VAL A 55 2.46 -1.19 -5.48
C VAL A 55 3.54 -0.12 -5.42
N MET A 56 4.81 -0.53 -5.40
CA MET A 56 5.93 0.40 -5.28
C MET A 56 6.00 1.37 -6.45
N SER A 57 5.86 0.88 -7.69
CA SER A 57 5.80 1.70 -8.89
C SER A 57 4.64 2.71 -8.83
N ARG A 58 3.45 2.24 -8.42
CA ARG A 58 2.26 3.08 -8.37
C ARG A 58 2.36 4.22 -7.36
N PHE A 59 2.94 3.95 -6.20
CA PHE A 59 3.10 4.92 -5.11
C PHE A 59 4.45 5.63 -5.13
N LYS A 60 5.34 5.29 -6.07
CA LYS A 60 6.71 5.83 -6.18
C LYS A 60 7.51 5.63 -4.90
N MET A 61 7.51 4.41 -4.40
CA MET A 61 8.26 4.01 -3.21
C MET A 61 9.65 3.54 -3.60
N ASP A 62 10.67 4.00 -2.87
CA ASP A 62 12.07 3.66 -3.14
C ASP A 62 12.42 2.24 -2.66
N THR A 63 11.83 1.82 -1.55
CA THR A 63 12.08 0.52 -0.90
C THR A 63 10.78 -0.08 -0.39
N GLY A 64 10.68 -1.41 -0.38
CA GLY A 64 9.48 -2.09 0.07
C GLY A 64 9.77 -3.50 0.56
N ARG A 65 8.89 -4.00 1.45
CA ARG A 65 8.90 -5.36 1.97
C ARG A 65 7.47 -5.85 2.11
N LEU A 66 7.23 -7.12 1.82
CA LEU A 66 5.96 -7.79 2.00
C LEU A 66 6.18 -8.98 2.93
N TYR A 67 5.35 -9.06 3.96
CA TYR A 67 5.42 -10.12 4.96
C TYR A 67 4.14 -10.95 4.94
N ALA A 68 4.26 -12.26 5.11
CA ALA A 68 3.15 -13.16 5.39
C ALA A 68 3.19 -13.61 6.85
N VAL A 69 2.03 -13.89 7.44
CA VAL A 69 1.96 -14.50 8.77
C VAL A 69 2.43 -15.94 8.67
N SER A 70 3.34 -16.36 9.56
CA SER A 70 3.79 -17.76 9.65
C SER A 70 2.64 -18.70 9.99
N GLU A 71 2.76 -19.99 9.66
CA GLU A 71 1.69 -20.98 9.90
C GLU A 71 1.33 -21.10 11.39
N ASP A 72 2.33 -21.05 12.27
CA ASP A 72 2.18 -21.05 13.72
C ASP A 72 1.71 -19.69 14.29
N ARG A 73 1.56 -18.68 13.43
CA ARG A 73 1.14 -17.31 13.75
C ARG A 73 2.00 -16.61 14.80
N THR A 74 3.26 -17.01 14.95
CA THR A 74 4.16 -16.41 15.94
C THR A 74 5.03 -15.30 15.33
N PHE A 75 5.25 -15.32 14.01
CA PHE A 75 6.07 -14.35 13.30
C PHE A 75 5.43 -13.89 11.99
N LEU A 76 5.99 -12.79 11.49
CA LEU A 76 5.84 -12.33 10.13
C LEU A 76 7.09 -12.76 9.35
N GLU A 77 6.90 -13.53 8.29
CA GLU A 77 7.96 -14.02 7.40
C GLU A 77 8.06 -13.13 6.17
N LEU A 78 9.26 -12.67 5.85
CA LEU A 78 9.51 -11.90 4.65
C LEU A 78 9.27 -12.77 3.42
N ARG A 79 8.44 -12.29 2.50
CA ARG A 79 8.10 -13.00 1.25
C ARG A 79 8.51 -12.25 -0.02
N ALA A 80 8.69 -10.94 0.07
CA ALA A 80 9.20 -10.13 -1.03
C ALA A 80 9.89 -8.86 -0.51
N HIS A 81 10.91 -8.36 -1.22
CA HIS A 81 11.56 -7.09 -0.89
C HIS A 81 12.22 -6.39 -2.08
N ARG A 82 12.37 -5.06 -1.99
CA ARG A 82 13.03 -4.23 -2.99
C ARG A 82 13.81 -3.07 -2.36
N GLY A 83 14.94 -2.74 -2.98
CA GLY A 83 15.67 -1.50 -2.72
C GLY A 83 16.38 -1.41 -1.36
N MET A 84 16.44 -2.50 -0.59
CA MET A 84 17.12 -2.50 0.71
C MET A 84 17.70 -3.87 1.09
N ASP A 85 18.77 -3.83 1.90
CA ASP A 85 19.29 -4.99 2.62
C ASP A 85 18.31 -5.40 3.73
N VAL A 86 17.95 -6.68 3.69
CA VAL A 86 16.97 -7.33 4.57
C VAL A 86 17.61 -8.27 5.59
N THR A 87 18.94 -8.31 5.68
CA THR A 87 19.65 -9.13 6.67
C THR A 87 19.16 -8.81 8.08
N GLY A 88 18.65 -9.83 8.79
CA GLY A 88 18.06 -9.70 10.12
C GLY A 88 16.61 -9.19 10.14
N LEU A 89 15.96 -9.05 8.98
CA LEU A 89 14.56 -8.64 8.82
C LEU A 89 13.71 -9.75 8.17
N GLU A 90 14.24 -10.97 8.05
CA GLU A 90 13.59 -12.12 7.44
C GLU A 90 12.39 -12.59 8.27
N ARG A 91 12.47 -12.42 9.59
CA ARG A 91 11.41 -12.76 10.55
C ARG A 91 11.22 -11.63 11.54
N ILE A 92 9.97 -11.20 11.73
CA ILE A 92 9.61 -10.12 12.65
C ILE A 92 8.55 -10.63 13.62
N LYS A 93 8.69 -10.38 14.93
CA LYS A 93 7.65 -10.71 15.91
C LYS A 93 6.48 -9.73 15.82
N PHE A 94 5.28 -10.19 16.17
CA PHE A 94 4.17 -9.27 16.41
C PHE A 94 4.54 -8.26 17.50
N GLY A 95 4.20 -6.99 17.26
CA GLY A 95 4.59 -5.86 18.13
C GLY A 95 6.02 -5.34 17.94
N GLU A 96 6.87 -6.06 17.19
CA GLU A 96 8.26 -5.64 16.97
C GLU A 96 8.37 -4.58 15.86
N GLY A 97 8.90 -3.42 16.24
CA GLY A 97 9.09 -2.31 15.34
C GLY A 97 7.81 -1.87 14.59
N PHE A 98 7.96 -1.18 13.45
CA PHE A 98 6.81 -0.69 12.69
C PHE A 98 5.97 -1.82 12.09
N THR A 99 6.62 -2.78 11.42
CA THR A 99 5.95 -3.89 10.75
C THR A 99 5.16 -4.75 11.75
N GLY A 100 5.82 -5.20 12.83
CA GLY A 100 5.19 -6.01 13.86
C GLY A 100 4.07 -5.26 14.60
N LYS A 101 4.24 -3.95 14.86
CA LYS A 101 3.20 -3.12 15.47
C LYS A 101 1.99 -2.98 14.56
N ALA A 102 2.17 -2.69 13.27
CA ALA A 102 1.07 -2.58 12.30
C ALA A 102 0.27 -3.89 12.22
N ALA A 103 0.95 -5.02 12.12
CA ALA A 103 0.31 -6.34 12.08
C ALA A 103 -0.44 -6.66 13.37
N LEU A 104 0.15 -6.37 14.54
CA LEU A 104 -0.47 -6.61 15.84
C LEU A 104 -1.72 -5.75 16.05
N THR A 105 -1.64 -4.45 15.74
CA THR A 105 -2.76 -3.52 15.94
C THR A 105 -3.75 -3.51 14.77
N LYS A 106 -3.47 -4.23 13.68
CA LYS A 106 -4.24 -4.20 12.42
C LYS A 106 -4.52 -2.78 11.97
N SER A 107 -3.52 -1.91 12.07
CA SER A 107 -3.66 -0.49 11.76
C SER A 107 -2.63 -0.04 10.73
N PHE A 108 -3.06 0.86 9.85
CA PHE A 108 -2.15 1.64 9.02
C PHE A 108 -1.25 2.51 9.90
N LEU A 109 0.07 2.39 9.72
CA LEU A 109 1.05 3.24 10.41
C LEU A 109 1.85 4.02 9.38
N ALA A 110 1.92 5.33 9.52
CA ALA A 110 2.80 6.17 8.73
C ALA A 110 3.48 7.20 9.64
N GLN A 111 4.81 7.27 9.56
CA GLN A 111 5.59 8.20 10.38
C GLN A 111 6.79 8.72 9.59
N HIS A 112 7.05 10.01 9.71
CA HIS A 112 8.30 10.58 9.21
C HIS A 112 9.43 10.15 10.13
N VAL A 113 10.55 9.70 9.56
CA VAL A 113 11.74 9.24 10.32
C VAL A 113 12.32 10.36 11.21
N ARG A 114 11.97 11.62 10.92
CA ARG A 114 12.41 12.76 11.73
C ARG A 114 11.66 12.90 13.06
N ASP A 115 10.45 12.34 13.12
CA ASP A 115 9.54 12.43 14.25
C ASP A 115 9.57 11.14 15.09
N LEU A 116 10.59 10.28 14.89
CA LEU A 116 10.80 9.07 15.65
C LEU A 116 11.39 9.38 17.03
N GLU A 117 10.76 8.84 18.08
CA GLU A 117 11.27 8.94 19.46
C GLU A 117 12.56 8.13 19.66
N ASP A 118 12.67 6.99 18.98
CA ASP A 118 13.87 6.16 18.98
C ASP A 118 14.95 6.80 18.08
N SER A 119 15.86 7.54 18.73
CA SER A 119 16.94 8.26 18.07
C SER A 119 17.95 7.37 17.33
N GLU A 120 18.21 6.16 17.83
CA GLU A 120 19.12 5.21 17.19
C GLU A 120 18.49 4.67 15.90
N ARG A 121 17.23 4.27 15.97
CA ARG A 121 16.48 3.83 14.80
C ARG A 121 16.32 4.93 13.76
N ALA A 122 16.04 6.15 14.20
CA ALA A 122 15.96 7.31 13.31
C ALA A 122 17.28 7.52 12.56
N ARG A 123 18.41 7.41 13.25
CA ARG A 123 19.75 7.52 12.66
C ARG A 123 19.99 6.43 11.60
N ILE A 124 19.69 5.17 11.90
CA ILE A 124 19.86 4.04 10.97
C ILE A 124 18.98 4.22 9.72
N LEU A 125 17.72 4.61 9.89
CA LEU A 125 16.82 4.82 8.75
C LEU A 125 17.27 6.00 7.88
N ARG A 126 17.74 7.11 8.50
CA ARG A 126 18.28 8.25 7.77
C ARG A 126 19.57 7.91 7.02
N SER A 127 20.48 7.13 7.62
CA SER A 127 21.71 6.71 6.94
C SER A 127 21.45 5.82 5.73
N ARG A 128 20.27 5.18 5.68
CA ARG A 128 19.76 4.43 4.53
C ARG A 128 18.91 5.27 3.55
N GLY A 129 18.84 6.59 3.76
CA GLY A 129 18.06 7.50 2.90
C GLY A 129 16.54 7.46 3.13
N ILE A 130 16.06 6.72 4.13
CA ILE A 130 14.63 6.56 4.40
C ILE A 130 14.10 7.79 5.13
N ARG A 131 13.09 8.45 4.54
CA ARG A 131 12.46 9.65 5.10
C ARG A 131 11.13 9.38 5.79
N VAL A 132 10.36 8.44 5.26
CA VAL A 132 9.02 8.08 5.76
C VAL A 132 8.93 6.56 5.78
N VAL A 133 8.35 6.03 6.85
CA VAL A 133 8.00 4.60 6.95
C VAL A 133 6.48 4.50 6.88
N ILE A 134 5.98 3.60 6.03
CA ILE A 134 4.56 3.30 5.87
C ILE A 134 4.38 1.79 6.03
N CYS A 135 3.45 1.38 6.88
CA CYS A 135 3.07 -0.02 7.08
C CYS A 135 1.56 -0.17 6.91
N VAL A 136 1.18 -1.15 6.09
CA VAL A 136 -0.20 -1.57 5.87
C VAL A 136 -0.32 -3.02 6.37
N PRO A 137 -1.24 -3.32 7.30
CA PRO A 137 -1.45 -4.67 7.83
C PRO A 137 -2.25 -5.56 6.88
#